data_AF-A0A5S3YLP0-F1
#
_entry.id   AF-A0A5S3YLP0-F1
#
_cell.length_a   1.000
_cell.length_b   1.000
_cell.length_c   1.000
_cell.angle_alpha   90.00
_cell.angle_beta   90.00
_cell.angle_gamma   90.00
#
_symmetry.space_group_name_H-M   'P 1'
#
loop_
_entity.id
_entity.type
_entity.pdbx_description
1 polymer ?
#
loop_
_entity_poly.entity_id
_entity_poly.type
_entity_poly.pdbx_seq_one_letter_code
_entity_poly.pdbx_strand_id
1 'polypeptide(L)'
;MIKNHYTYAPDTYKRSQELYNKLSDDRVIEGIKNKPHTAISRLYKKNLKTLFIEALEHPNSQNAWKYLVRAQELSLGIFQSNDNPGKPFKLYYDNQLIE
;
A
#
# COMPACT_ATOMS: atom_id res chain seq x y z
N MET A 1 26.82 -11.06 -10.42
CA MET A 1 25.39 -11.08 -10.03
C MET A 1 25.25 -12.06 -8.87
N ILE A 2 25.06 -11.57 -7.65
CA ILE A 2 24.94 -12.42 -6.45
C ILE A 2 23.63 -13.20 -6.60
N LYS A 3 23.71 -14.52 -6.78
CA LYS A 3 22.53 -15.38 -6.76
C LYS A 3 22.07 -15.47 -5.31
N ASN A 4 20.86 -14.98 -5.05
CA ASN A 4 20.26 -15.09 -3.73
C ASN A 4 19.97 -16.58 -3.48
N HIS A 5 20.73 -17.23 -2.61
CA HIS A 5 20.57 -18.64 -2.24
C HIS A 5 19.45 -18.86 -1.23
N TYR A 6 18.84 -17.79 -0.72
CA TYR A 6 17.61 -17.85 0.03
C TYR A 6 16.45 -17.85 -0.97
N THR A 7 15.86 -19.02 -1.19
CA THR A 7 14.45 -19.08 -1.59
C THR A 7 13.69 -18.46 -0.45
N TYR A 8 13.34 -17.18 -0.56
CA TYR A 8 12.41 -16.57 0.38
C TYR A 8 11.16 -17.47 0.42
N ALA A 9 10.66 -17.71 1.64
CA ALA A 9 9.69 -18.77 1.89
C ALA A 9 8.41 -18.52 1.06
N PRO A 10 8.11 -19.35 0.05
CA PRO A 10 6.95 -19.13 -0.83
C PRO A 10 5.64 -19.03 -0.06
N ASP A 11 5.57 -19.68 1.11
CA ASP A 11 4.45 -19.58 2.04
C ASP A 11 4.26 -18.17 2.63
N THR A 12 5.36 -17.45 2.88
CA THR A 12 5.33 -16.06 3.35
C THR A 12 4.80 -15.14 2.26
N TYR A 13 5.25 -15.33 1.02
CA TYR A 13 4.72 -14.63 -0.14
C TYR A 13 3.22 -14.89 -0.32
N LYS A 14 2.83 -16.16 -0.39
CA LYS A 14 1.43 -16.57 -0.55
C LYS A 14 0.55 -15.98 0.55
N ARG A 15 0.97 -16.08 1.81
CA ARG A 15 0.25 -15.49 2.95
C ARG A 15 0.16 -13.98 2.85
N SER A 16 1.22 -13.29 2.41
CA SER A 16 1.21 -11.84 2.21
C SER A 16 0.15 -11.45 1.18
N GLN A 17 0.12 -12.14 0.04
CA GLN A 17 -0.84 -11.92 -1.03
C GLN A 17 -2.28 -12.21 -0.59
N GLU A 18 -2.53 -13.34 0.10
CA GLU A 18 -3.84 -13.66 0.66
C GLU A 18 -4.33 -12.58 1.64
N LEU A 19 -3.46 -12.11 2.54
CA LEU A 19 -3.80 -11.04 3.46
C LEU A 19 -4.04 -9.72 2.75
N TYR A 20 -3.29 -9.42 1.69
CA TYR A 20 -3.47 -8.22 0.88
C TYR A 20 -4.83 -8.23 0.19
N ASN A 21 -5.14 -9.31 -0.53
CA ASN A 21 -6.35 -9.48 -1.34
C ASN A 21 -7.65 -9.52 -0.52
N LYS A 22 -7.59 -9.78 0.79
CA LYS A 22 -8.76 -9.63 1.70
C LYS A 22 -9.28 -8.19 1.80
N LEU A 23 -8.48 -7.21 1.40
CA LEU A 23 -8.90 -5.82 1.28
C LEU A 23 -9.31 -5.55 -0.17
N SER A 24 -10.60 -5.67 -0.48
CA SER A 24 -11.10 -5.15 -1.76
C SER A 24 -10.87 -3.64 -1.83
N ASP A 25 -10.65 -3.11 -3.03
CA ASP A 25 -10.41 -1.69 -3.22
C ASP A 25 -11.60 -0.85 -2.69
N ASP A 26 -12.84 -1.34 -2.83
CA ASP A 26 -14.03 -0.69 -2.23
C ASP A 26 -13.95 -0.55 -0.71
N ARG A 27 -13.54 -1.61 0.00
CA ARG A 27 -13.38 -1.58 1.47
C ARG A 27 -12.22 -0.69 1.90
N VAL A 28 -11.20 -0.57 1.04
CA VAL A 28 -10.09 0.35 1.26
C VAL A 28 -10.58 1.78 1.17
N ILE A 29 -11.28 2.13 0.10
CA ILE A 29 -11.82 3.47 -0.14
C ILE A 29 -12.82 3.84 0.96
N GLU A 30 -13.74 2.93 1.32
CA GLU A 30 -14.68 3.14 2.43
C GLU A 30 -13.95 3.40 3.76
N GLY A 31 -12.91 2.62 4.04
CA GLY A 31 -12.09 2.81 5.24
C GLY A 31 -11.39 4.16 5.29
N ILE A 32 -10.88 4.62 4.15
CA ILE A 32 -10.27 5.95 4.01
C ILE A 32 -11.30 7.05 4.28
N LYS A 33 -12.50 6.96 3.70
CA LYS A 33 -13.57 7.96 3.89
C LYS A 33 -14.08 8.03 5.33
N ASN A 34 -14.26 6.88 5.97
CA ASN A 34 -14.85 6.82 7.32
C ASN A 34 -13.85 7.14 8.44
N LYS A 35 -12.60 6.70 8.31
CA LYS A 35 -11.55 6.84 9.35
C LYS A 35 -10.18 7.10 8.71
N PRO A 36 -9.98 8.25 8.03
CA PRO A 36 -8.79 8.50 7.22
C PRO A 36 -7.49 8.38 8.02
N HIS A 37 -7.45 8.94 9.22
CA HIS A 37 -6.25 8.96 10.06
C HIS A 37 -5.71 7.54 10.35
N THR A 38 -6.59 6.59 10.66
CA THR A 38 -6.21 5.20 10.94
C THR A 38 -6.02 4.40 9.65
N ALA A 39 -6.92 4.59 8.67
CA ALA A 39 -6.92 3.81 7.45
C ALA A 39 -5.68 4.09 6.60
N ILE A 40 -5.35 5.35 6.34
CA ILE A 40 -4.24 5.75 5.47
C ILE A 40 -2.91 5.23 6.03
N SER A 41 -2.63 5.45 7.31
CA SER A 41 -1.40 4.97 7.96
C SER A 41 -1.28 3.43 7.93
N ARG A 42 -2.38 2.72 8.19
CA ARG A 42 -2.40 1.25 8.13
C ARG A 42 -2.15 0.74 6.71
N LEU A 43 -2.78 1.35 5.71
CA LEU A 43 -2.64 0.97 4.30
C LEU A 43 -1.25 1.27 3.76
N TYR A 44 -0.66 2.41 4.16
CA TYR A 44 0.71 2.77 3.84
C TYR A 44 1.69 1.69 4.31
N LYS A 45 1.65 1.35 5.61
CA LYS A 45 2.50 0.29 6.19
C LYS A 45 2.30 -1.06 5.51
N LYS A 46 1.05 -1.39 5.16
CA LYS A 46 0.72 -2.64 4.49
C LYS A 46 1.29 -2.69 3.07
N ASN A 47 1.13 -1.63 2.27
CA ASN A 47 1.70 -1.54 0.93
C ASN A 47 3.23 -1.63 0.95
N LEU A 48 3.90 -0.95 1.88
CA LEU A 48 5.36 -1.08 2.03
C LEU A 48 5.78 -2.52 2.36
N LYS A 49 5.10 -3.17 3.32
CA LYS A 49 5.42 -4.55 3.68
C LYS A 49 5.23 -5.51 2.50
N THR A 50 4.13 -5.36 1.76
CA THR A 50 3.84 -6.21 0.60
C THR A 50 4.80 -5.91 -0.57
N LEU A 51 5.17 -4.65 -0.79
CA LEU A 51 6.21 -4.25 -1.74
C LEU A 51 7.52 -5.00 -1.50
N PHE A 52 8.03 -5.01 -0.27
CA PHE A 52 9.29 -5.70 0.03
C PHE A 52 9.21 -7.19 -0.27
N ILE A 53 8.12 -7.84 0.12
CA ILE A 53 7.93 -9.28 -0.11
C ILE A 53 7.82 -9.57 -1.62
N GLU A 54 7.05 -8.76 -2.36
CA GLU A 54 6.89 -8.88 -3.80
C GLU A 54 8.21 -8.66 -4.55
N ALA A 55 8.97 -7.62 -4.21
CA ALA A 55 10.22 -7.30 -4.89
C ALA A 55 11.34 -8.33 -4.63
N LEU A 56 11.28 -9.03 -3.49
CA LEU A 56 12.22 -10.11 -3.16
C LEU A 56 11.95 -11.39 -3.97
N GLU A 57 10.67 -11.75 -4.13
CA GLU A 57 10.24 -12.98 -4.82
C GLU A 57 10.11 -12.80 -6.33
N HIS A 58 9.63 -11.62 -6.74
CA HIS A 58 9.36 -11.24 -8.11
C HIS A 58 9.95 -9.84 -8.41
N PRO A 59 11.29 -9.75 -8.58
CA PRO A 59 11.94 -8.48 -8.91
C PRO A 59 11.33 -7.86 -10.18
N ASN A 60 11.07 -6.54 -10.14
CA ASN A 60 10.48 -5.76 -11.24
C ASN A 60 9.05 -6.17 -11.65
N SER A 61 8.28 -6.85 -10.79
CA SER A 61 6.88 -7.15 -11.09
C SER A 61 6.02 -5.88 -11.15
N GLN A 62 4.95 -5.93 -11.94
CA GLN A 62 3.95 -4.83 -11.98
C GLN A 62 3.29 -4.62 -10.61
N ASN A 63 3.13 -5.69 -9.81
CA ASN A 63 2.58 -5.59 -8.47
C ASN A 63 3.50 -4.82 -7.53
N ALA A 64 4.84 -5.01 -7.64
CA ALA A 64 5.79 -4.23 -6.86
C ALA A 64 5.62 -2.73 -7.15
N TRP A 65 5.53 -2.36 -8.44
CA TRP A 65 5.27 -0.97 -8.82
C TRP A 65 3.94 -0.46 -8.27
N LYS A 66 2.87 -1.25 -8.37
CA LYS A 66 1.55 -0.90 -7.83
C LYS A 66 1.61 -0.61 -6.32
N TYR A 67 2.26 -1.47 -5.54
CA TYR A 67 2.38 -1.27 -4.08
C TYR A 67 3.20 -0.03 -3.73
N LEU A 68 4.27 0.25 -4.49
CA LEU A 68 5.08 1.45 -4.30
C LEU A 68 4.25 2.71 -4.57
N VAL A 69 3.54 2.77 -5.70
CA VAL A 69 2.72 3.93 -6.06
C VAL A 69 1.64 4.18 -5.00
N ARG A 70 0.90 3.13 -4.61
CA ARG A 70 -0.11 3.24 -3.53
C ARG A 70 0.53 3.74 -2.22
N ALA A 71 1.71 3.26 -1.84
CA ALA A 71 2.39 3.73 -0.64
C ALA A 71 2.79 5.22 -0.73
N GLN A 72 3.30 5.66 -1.88
CA GLN A 72 3.65 7.05 -2.13
C GLN A 72 2.42 7.97 -2.03
N GLU A 73 1.32 7.60 -2.69
CA GLU A 73 0.08 8.38 -2.66
C GLU A 73 -0.47 8.50 -1.22
N LEU A 74 -0.50 7.40 -0.48
CA LEU A 74 -0.94 7.40 0.93
C LEU A 74 -0.03 8.24 1.83
N SER A 75 1.28 8.19 1.61
CA SER A 75 2.23 9.04 2.35
C SER A 75 2.02 10.52 2.07
N LEU A 76 1.73 10.88 0.82
CA LEU A 76 1.41 12.26 0.44
C LEU A 76 0.11 12.72 1.12
N GLY A 77 -0.91 11.88 1.17
CA GLY A 77 -2.14 12.16 1.91
C GLY A 77 -1.91 12.40 3.39
N ILE A 78 -1.04 11.62 4.05
CA ILE A 78 -0.64 11.86 5.45
C ILE A 78 -0.03 13.26 5.59
N PHE A 79 0.93 13.60 4.73
CA PHE A 79 1.60 14.89 4.78
C PHE A 79 0.62 16.05 4.58
N GLN A 80 -0.21 16.00 3.55
CA GLN A 80 -1.22 17.02 3.27
C GLN A 80 -2.25 17.18 4.39
N SER A 81 -2.66 16.06 5.01
CA SER A 81 -3.59 16.10 6.16
C SER A 81 -2.99 16.79 7.38
N ASN A 82 -1.68 16.64 7.60
CA ASN A 82 -0.97 17.30 8.71
C ASN A 82 -0.71 18.78 8.43
N ASP A 83 -0.47 19.15 7.17
CA ASP A 83 -0.22 20.53 6.75
C ASP A 83 -1.51 21.39 6.73
N ASN A 84 -2.68 20.75 6.62
CA ASN A 84 -3.98 21.44 6.54
C ASN A 84 -4.99 20.91 7.57
N PRO A 85 -4.74 21.11 8.89
CA PRO A 85 -5.61 20.60 9.94
C PRO A 85 -7.03 21.15 9.81
N GLY A 86 -8.02 20.26 9.86
CA GLY A 86 -9.44 20.63 9.84
C GLY A 86 -10.01 20.99 8.46
N LYS A 87 -9.23 20.88 7.39
CA LYS A 87 -9.71 21.05 6.01
C LYS A 87 -9.78 19.71 5.27
N PRO A 88 -10.66 19.58 4.28
CA PRO A 88 -10.59 18.47 3.33
C PRO A 88 -9.21 18.43 2.67
N PHE A 89 -8.66 17.23 2.50
CA PHE A 89 -7.45 17.00 1.72
C PHE A 89 -7.75 16.00 0.62
N LYS A 90 -7.04 16.12 -0.49
CA LYS A 90 -7.22 15.24 -1.65
C LYS A 90 -6.25 14.08 -1.55
N LEU A 91 -6.75 12.85 -1.67
CA LEU A 91 -5.92 11.66 -1.73
C LEU A 91 -6.14 10.98 -3.09
N TYR A 92 -5.06 10.67 -3.79
CA TYR A 92 -5.13 9.76 -4.93
C TYR A 92 -4.96 8.32 -4.44
N TYR A 93 -5.71 7.38 -5.01
CA TYR A 93 -5.54 5.95 -4.80
C TYR A 93 -5.83 5.22 -6.11
N ASP A 94 -4.81 4.63 -6.73
CA ASP A 94 -4.91 4.00 -8.05
C ASP A 94 -5.52 4.91 -9.14
N ASN A 95 -5.06 6.16 -9.20
CA ASN A 95 -5.60 7.19 -10.11
C ASN A 95 -7.05 7.61 -9.81
N GLN A 96 -7.66 7.16 -8.71
CA GLN A 96 -8.95 7.67 -8.25
C GLN A 96 -8.74 8.76 -7.22
N LEU A 97 -9.38 9.91 -7.42
CA LEU A 97 -9.41 10.98 -6.44
C LEU A 97 -10.42 10.64 -5.33
N ILE A 98 -9.95 10.68 -4.09
CA ILE A 98 -10.73 10.54 -2.87
C ILE A 98 -10.69 11.90 -2.17
N GLU A 99 -11.87 12.48 -1.94
CA GLU A 99 -12.09 13.69 -1.11
C GLU A 99 -12.71 13.31 0.25
#